data_AF-A0A817X8G1-F1
#
_entry.id   AF-A0A817X8G1-F1
#
_cell.length_a   1.000
_cell.length_b   1.000
_cell.length_c   1.000
_cell.angle_alpha   90.00
_cell.angle_beta   90.00
_cell.angle_gamma   90.00
#
_symmetry.space_group_name_H-M   'P 1'
#
loop_
_entity.id
_entity.type
_entity.pdbx_description
1 polymer ?
#
loop_
_entity_poly.entity_id
_entity_poly.type
_entity_poly.pdbx_seq_one_letter_code
_entity_poly.pdbx_strand_id
1 'polypeptide(L)'
;MSTEKIYFFGSPWNGPDWLKNASQSVGTLNGVPGDKYHKAWAHYFSKFIEAYELEGIPIWGITTQNEYSQVRDFEGLFYTTEQLADFIRIDLGPELRKNHPLVKIMI
;
A
#
# COMPACT_ATOMS: atom_id res chain seq x y z
N MET A 1 23.26 8.10 20.54
CA MET A 1 22.22 7.33 19.81
C MET A 1 21.04 7.11 20.72
N SER A 2 19.81 7.04 20.19
CA SER A 2 18.62 6.70 20.98
C SER A 2 18.80 5.33 21.64
N THR A 3 18.35 5.18 22.89
CA THR A 3 18.27 3.88 23.59
C THR A 3 16.96 3.13 23.27
N GLU A 4 15.96 3.86 22.78
CA GLU A 4 14.66 3.33 22.43
C GLU A 4 14.64 2.79 21.01
N LYS A 5 13.82 1.75 20.80
CA LYS A 5 13.60 1.16 19.48
C LYS A 5 12.91 2.15 18.55
N ILE A 6 13.49 2.36 17.37
CA ILE A 6 12.91 3.17 16.29
C ILE A 6 12.06 2.25 15.40
N TYR A 7 10.86 2.71 15.06
CA TYR A 7 9.95 1.99 14.16
C TYR A 7 9.80 2.76 12.86
N PHE A 8 9.99 2.06 11.73
CA PHE A 8 9.75 2.61 10.41
C PHE A 8 8.33 2.31 9.95
N PHE A 9 7.63 3.32 9.45
CA PHE A 9 6.25 3.23 9.05
C PHE A 9 6.06 3.86 7.66
N GLY A 10 5.40 3.13 6.75
CA GLY A 10 5.21 3.55 5.35
C GLY A 10 3.75 3.87 5.02
N SER A 11 3.52 4.80 4.11
CA SER A 11 2.19 5.12 3.57
C SER A 11 2.34 5.64 2.14
N PRO A 12 1.74 4.98 1.12
CA PRO A 12 1.81 5.50 -0.22
C PRO A 12 0.86 6.68 -0.41
N TRP A 13 1.34 7.69 -1.13
CA TRP A 13 0.50 8.77 -1.65
C TRP A 13 -0.23 8.33 -2.92
N ASN A 14 0.49 7.64 -3.82
CA ASN A 14 -0.01 7.31 -5.14
C ASN A 14 0.50 5.96 -5.63
N GLY A 15 -0.21 5.40 -6.60
CA GLY A 15 0.23 4.23 -7.37
C GLY A 15 0.85 4.65 -8.71
N PRO A 16 1.67 3.77 -9.32
CA PRO A 16 2.13 3.92 -10.71
C PRO A 16 1.00 4.25 -11.69
N ASP A 17 1.25 5.15 -12.64
CA ASP A 17 0.21 5.66 -13.56
C ASP A 17 -0.52 4.56 -14.35
N TRP A 18 0.19 3.52 -14.77
CA TRP A 18 -0.40 2.40 -15.51
C TRP A 18 -1.36 1.52 -14.68
N LEU A 19 -1.34 1.63 -13.34
CA LEU A 19 -2.28 0.95 -12.46
C LEU A 19 -3.59 1.73 -12.27
N LYS A 20 -3.65 3.00 -12.67
CA LYS A 20 -4.76 3.91 -12.37
C LYS A 20 -5.67 4.12 -13.58
N ASN A 21 -6.92 4.48 -13.32
CA ASN A 21 -7.88 4.88 -14.35
C ASN A 21 -7.78 6.36 -14.78
N ALA A 22 -6.84 7.11 -14.20
CA ALA A 22 -6.65 8.54 -14.45
C ALA A 22 -5.18 8.84 -14.73
N SER A 23 -4.92 9.90 -15.51
CA SER A 23 -3.65 10.02 -16.19
C SER A 23 -2.49 10.53 -15.34
N GLN A 24 -2.63 11.46 -14.37
CA GLN A 24 -1.40 12.13 -13.85
C GLN A 24 -1.35 12.61 -12.39
N SER A 25 -2.39 12.53 -11.55
CA SER A 25 -2.25 12.93 -10.14
C SER A 25 -3.18 12.20 -9.18
N VAL A 26 -4.47 12.15 -9.50
CA VAL A 26 -5.50 11.52 -8.67
C VAL A 26 -6.23 10.47 -9.48
N GLY A 27 -6.42 9.27 -8.93
CA GLY A 27 -7.22 8.24 -9.57
C GLY A 27 -7.63 7.14 -8.63
N THR A 28 -8.32 6.13 -9.15
CA THR A 28 -8.49 4.85 -8.46
C THR A 28 -7.71 3.78 -9.21
N LEU A 29 -7.43 2.65 -8.56
CA LEU A 29 -6.91 1.50 -9.29
C LEU A 29 -7.88 1.09 -10.40
N ASN A 30 -7.31 0.60 -11.51
CA ASN A 30 -8.08 -0.05 -12.55
C ASN A 30 -8.69 -1.35 -12.03
N GLY A 31 -9.88 -1.67 -12.55
CA GLY A 31 -10.56 -2.93 -12.27
C GLY A 31 -11.04 -3.08 -10.82
N VAL A 32 -10.93 -4.29 -10.26
CA VAL A 32 -11.53 -4.65 -8.96
C VAL A 32 -10.62 -5.56 -8.13
N PRO A 33 -10.75 -5.58 -6.79
CA PRO A 33 -9.98 -6.48 -5.92
C PRO A 33 -9.98 -7.94 -6.40
N GLY A 34 -8.81 -8.58 -6.35
CA GLY A 34 -8.55 -9.91 -6.89
C GLY A 34 -8.08 -9.96 -8.34
N ASP A 35 -8.11 -8.84 -9.06
CA ASP A 35 -7.63 -8.76 -10.44
C ASP A 35 -6.11 -8.55 -10.55
N LYS A 36 -5.63 -8.39 -11.79
CA LYS A 36 -4.19 -8.20 -12.05
C LYS A 36 -3.64 -6.86 -11.53
N TYR A 37 -4.45 -5.81 -11.46
CA TYR A 37 -4.02 -4.49 -11.02
C TYR A 37 -3.87 -4.46 -9.50
N HIS A 38 -4.84 -5.01 -8.77
CA HIS A 38 -4.81 -5.08 -7.31
C HIS A 38 -3.73 -6.05 -6.81
N LYS A 39 -3.55 -7.19 -7.49
CA LYS A 39 -2.42 -8.10 -7.20
C LYS A 39 -1.07 -7.45 -7.46
N ALA A 40 -0.92 -6.72 -8.56
CA ALA A 40 0.31 -5.98 -8.85
C ALA A 40 0.57 -4.91 -7.78
N TRP A 41 -0.48 -4.23 -7.30
CA TRP A 41 -0.36 -3.25 -6.23
C TRP A 41 0.02 -3.88 -4.88
N ALA A 42 -0.60 -5.00 -4.49
CA ALA A 42 -0.19 -5.76 -3.30
C ALA A 42 1.27 -6.23 -3.38
N HIS A 43 1.70 -6.73 -4.54
CA HIS A 43 3.09 -7.15 -4.78
C HIS A 43 4.06 -5.96 -4.71
N TYR A 44 3.64 -4.77 -5.13
CA TYR A 44 4.44 -3.54 -4.98
C TYR A 44 4.76 -3.25 -3.51
N PHE A 45 3.79 -3.35 -2.61
CA PHE A 45 4.04 -3.23 -1.16
C PHE A 45 5.06 -4.26 -0.66
N SER A 46 4.91 -5.53 -1.10
CA SER A 46 5.84 -6.58 -0.69
C SER A 46 7.27 -6.29 -1.16
N LYS A 47 7.43 -5.77 -2.39
CA LYS A 47 8.74 -5.36 -2.93
C LYS A 47 9.32 -4.13 -2.26
N PHE A 48 8.49 -3.16 -1.87
CA PHE A 48 8.92 -2.01 -1.07
C PHE A 48 9.49 -2.44 0.28
N ILE A 49 8.78 -3.31 1.01
CA ILE A 49 9.22 -3.83 2.31
C ILE A 49 10.54 -4.59 2.14
N GLU A 50 10.59 -5.53 1.18
CA GLU A 50 11.78 -6.35 0.91
C GLU A 50 13.00 -5.47 0.57
N ALA A 51 12.83 -4.45 -0.28
CA ALA A 51 13.93 -3.55 -0.65
C ALA A 51 14.49 -2.77 0.56
N TYR A 52 13.63 -2.29 1.46
CA TYR A 52 14.09 -1.57 2.66
C TYR A 52 14.74 -2.50 3.68
N GLU A 53 14.22 -3.72 3.85
CA GLU A 53 14.81 -4.72 4.73
C GLU A 53 16.20 -5.14 4.28
N LEU A 54 16.44 -5.25 2.96
CA LEU A 54 17.76 -5.53 2.39
C LEU A 54 18.80 -4.43 2.71
N GLU A 55 18.36 -3.19 2.86
CA GLU A 55 19.20 -2.06 3.28
C GLU A 55 19.29 -1.92 4.81
N GLY A 56 18.80 -2.91 5.57
CA GLY A 56 18.84 -2.93 7.03
C GLY A 56 17.80 -2.03 7.70
N ILE A 57 16.73 -1.65 6.98
CA ILE A 57 15.65 -0.79 7.47
C ILE A 57 14.36 -1.63 7.62
N PRO A 58 14.11 -2.24 8.79
CA PRO A 58 12.94 -3.08 8.99
C PRO A 58 11.65 -2.25 9.08
N ILE A 59 10.72 -2.47 8.15
CA ILE A 59 9.40 -1.83 8.16
C ILE A 59 8.55 -2.47 9.26
N TRP A 60 8.08 -1.67 10.20
CA TRP A 60 7.22 -2.14 11.29
C TRP A 60 5.75 -2.19 10.88
N GLY A 61 5.31 -1.25 10.05
CA GLY A 61 3.94 -1.20 9.59
C GLY A 61 3.76 -0.30 8.39
N ILE A 62 2.59 -0.42 7.79
CA ILE A 62 2.14 0.41 6.68
C ILE A 62 0.69 0.83 6.87
N THR A 63 0.27 1.89 6.18
CA THR A 63 -1.14 2.03 5.77
C THR A 63 -1.36 1.46 4.38
N THR A 64 -2.62 1.19 4.04
CA THR A 64 -3.01 0.81 2.67
C THR A 64 -2.94 1.96 1.68
N GLN A 65 -3.23 3.17 2.15
CA GLN A 65 -3.28 4.37 1.34
C GLN A 65 -3.38 5.57 2.27
N ASN A 66 -2.67 6.64 1.95
CA ASN A 66 -2.91 7.90 2.62
C ASN A 66 -4.21 8.56 2.22
N GLU A 67 -4.90 9.12 3.22
CA GLU A 67 -6.09 9.96 3.04
C GLU A 67 -7.04 9.37 1.97
N TYR A 68 -7.28 8.06 2.02
CA TYR A 68 -7.92 7.29 0.94
C TYR A 68 -9.31 7.80 0.54
N SER A 69 -9.98 8.54 1.43
CA SER A 69 -11.31 9.11 1.24
C SER A 69 -11.31 10.56 0.76
N GLN A 70 -10.14 11.20 0.64
CA GLN A 70 -10.02 12.60 0.24
C GLN A 70 -9.50 12.72 -1.19
N VAL A 71 -10.34 13.25 -2.08
CA VAL A 71 -9.91 13.70 -3.41
C VAL A 71 -9.33 15.11 -3.25
N ARG A 72 -8.02 15.25 -3.42
CA ARG A 72 -7.31 16.55 -3.40
C ARG A 72 -6.64 16.79 -4.75
N ASP A 73 -6.29 18.03 -5.08
CA ASP A 73 -5.58 18.38 -6.32
C ASP A 73 -4.08 17.97 -6.33
N PHE A 74 -3.69 16.98 -5.52
CA PHE A 74 -2.32 16.48 -5.38
C PHE A 74 -2.24 14.97 -5.63
N GLU A 75 -1.06 14.36 -5.56
CA GLU A 75 -0.89 12.91 -5.69
C GLU A 75 -1.78 12.13 -4.72
N GLY A 76 -2.64 11.27 -5.27
CA GLY A 76 -3.61 10.49 -4.50
C GLY A 76 -4.13 9.26 -5.23
N LEU A 77 -4.39 8.21 -4.47
CA LEU A 77 -5.13 7.03 -4.91
C LEU A 77 -6.38 6.90 -4.03
N PHE A 78 -7.55 7.00 -4.62
CA PHE A 78 -8.83 7.01 -3.90
C PHE A 78 -9.41 5.60 -3.79
N TYR A 79 -10.03 5.32 -2.64
CA TYR A 79 -10.80 4.10 -2.38
C TYR A 79 -12.10 4.47 -1.66
N THR A 80 -13.20 3.77 -1.96
CA THR A 80 -14.27 3.65 -0.96
C THR A 80 -13.84 2.74 0.18
N THR A 81 -14.47 2.85 1.35
CA THR A 81 -14.19 1.97 2.49
C THR A 81 -14.35 0.49 2.14
N GLU A 82 -15.35 0.16 1.32
CA GLU A 82 -15.60 -1.21 0.84
C GLU A 82 -14.49 -1.69 -0.09
N GLN A 83 -14.06 -0.86 -1.05
CA GLN A 83 -12.95 -1.18 -1.94
C GLN A 83 -11.65 -1.41 -1.16
N LEU A 84 -11.38 -0.57 -0.16
CA LEU A 84 -10.21 -0.71 0.70
C LEU A 84 -10.25 -2.01 1.50
N ALA A 85 -11.40 -2.32 2.11
CA ALA A 85 -11.60 -3.55 2.86
C ALA A 85 -11.41 -4.79 1.98
N ASP A 86 -11.94 -4.77 0.75
CA ASP A 86 -11.78 -5.86 -0.21
C ASP A 86 -10.35 -6.00 -0.71
N PHE A 87 -9.66 -4.90 -1.01
CA PHE A 87 -8.23 -4.92 -1.37
C PHE A 87 -7.38 -5.54 -0.25
N ILE A 88 -7.62 -5.17 1.01
CA ILE A 88 -6.93 -5.77 2.17
C ILE A 88 -7.24 -7.27 2.26
N ARG A 89 -8.52 -7.63 2.17
CA ARG A 89 -8.98 -9.01 2.38
C ARG A 89 -8.49 -9.96 1.28
N ILE A 90 -8.54 -9.52 0.03
CA ILE A 90 -8.33 -10.36 -1.16
C ILE A 90 -6.88 -10.33 -1.64
N ASP A 91 -6.22 -9.17 -1.60
CA ASP A 91 -4.92 -8.98 -2.26
C ASP A 91 -3.79 -8.68 -1.26
N LEU A 92 -3.82 -7.53 -0.59
CA LEU A 92 -2.70 -7.06 0.24
C LEU A 92 -2.46 -7.95 1.47
N GLY A 93 -3.53 -8.31 2.19
CA GLY A 93 -3.45 -9.13 3.39
C GLY A 93 -2.83 -10.51 3.13
N PRO A 94 -3.31 -11.29 2.15
CA PRO A 94 -2.68 -12.54 1.76
C PRO A 94 -1.22 -12.41 1.33
N GLU A 95 -0.87 -11.39 0.54
CA GLU A 95 0.51 -11.15 0.09
C GLU A 95 1.45 -10.87 1.27
N LEU A 96 1.08 -9.95 2.16
CA LEU A 96 1.90 -9.63 3.32
C LEU A 96 1.94 -10.75 4.36
N ARG A 97 0.85 -11.50 4.58
CA ARG A 97 0.91 -12.67 5.48
C ARG A 97 1.89 -13.74 4.98
N LYS A 98 2.01 -13.89 3.65
CA LYS A 98 2.90 -14.88 3.04
C LYS A 98 4.37 -14.45 3.13
N ASN A 99 4.67 -13.20 2.80
CA ASN A 99 6.05 -12.74 2.63
C ASN A 99 6.57 -11.97 3.86
N HIS A 100 5.70 -11.27 4.57
CA HIS A 100 6.02 -10.28 5.61
C HIS A 100 5.11 -10.39 6.84
N PRO A 101 4.99 -11.58 7.48
CA PRO A 101 3.91 -11.87 8.45
C PRO A 101 3.90 -11.02 9.73
N LEU A 102 5.00 -10.30 10.01
CA LEU A 102 5.13 -9.43 11.18
C LEU A 102 4.80 -7.96 10.89
N VAL A 103 4.69 -7.57 9.61
CA VAL A 103 4.37 -6.19 9.21
C VAL A 103 2.90 -5.91 9.50
N LYS A 104 2.64 -4.80 10.19
CA LYS A 104 1.28 -4.37 10.55
C LYS A 104 0.64 -3.58 9.43
N ILE A 105 -0.65 -3.83 9.17
CA ILE A 105 -1.49 -3.00 8.31
C ILE A 105 -2.37 -2.13 9.21
N MET A 106 -2.27 -0.81 9.05
CA MET A 106 -3.19 0.15 9.67
C MET A 106 -4.14 0.71 8.62
N ILE A 107 -5.40 0.90 9.00
CA ILE A 107 -6.50 1.35 8.15
C ILE A 107 -6.95 2.72 8.63
#